data_AF-A0A6A5ZEE5-F1
#
_entry.id   AF-A0A6A5ZEE5-F1
#
_cell.length_a   1.000
_cell.length_b   1.000
_cell.length_c   1.000
_cell.angle_alpha   90.00
_cell.angle_beta   90.00
_cell.angle_gamma   90.00
#
_symmetry.space_group_name_H-M   'P 1'
#
loop_
_entity.id
_entity.type
_entity.pdbx_description
1 polymer ?
#
loop_
_entity_poly.entity_id
_entity_poly.type
_entity_poly.pdbx_seq_one_letter_code
_entity_poly.pdbx_strand_id
1 'polypeptide(L)'
;MQTRNIRLSNKQKSFIRQWYEDFANGQASSSYLASEQVNALATLLRVPVQPVMDYINKKYINPSNYLPANSDFAPTSGRAHDPKRRPPFQPDYSLTEANQHLHSTTLSLVERYVQACQRRRAQNDGRRSVNDGPFRCTFGCGYRTKRAFDWRRHEETHEPQELWLCLVCSQKGEQNPFLVNRKDKFLKHAKDAHKDGWEPEVVLEMSRVDFRGTFDPQCPNCPTTSDTWDDRCRHILGHYEDEANDSSRKL
;
A
#
# COMPACT_ATOMS: atom_id res chain seq x y z
N MET A 1 -38.41 -18.87 -9.95
CA MET A 1 -38.18 -18.25 -8.62
C MET A 1 -36.87 -17.48 -8.69
N GLN A 2 -36.89 -16.14 -8.63
CA GLN A 2 -35.69 -15.31 -8.73
C GLN A 2 -34.87 -15.42 -7.44
N THR A 3 -33.66 -15.99 -7.50
CA THR A 3 -32.68 -15.95 -6.41
C THR A 3 -32.22 -14.51 -6.20
N ARG A 4 -32.69 -13.87 -5.13
CA ARG A 4 -32.15 -12.57 -4.69
C ARG A 4 -30.65 -12.76 -4.41
N ASN A 5 -29.80 -12.01 -5.09
CA ASN A 5 -28.36 -11.94 -4.83
C ASN A 5 -28.15 -11.28 -3.45
N ILE A 6 -28.15 -12.10 -2.39
CA ILE A 6 -27.95 -11.65 -1.02
C ILE A 6 -26.45 -11.41 -0.82
N ARG A 7 -26.07 -10.14 -0.61
CA ARG A 7 -24.69 -9.76 -0.29
C ARG A 7 -24.47 -9.79 1.22
N LEU A 8 -23.33 -10.35 1.64
CA LEU A 8 -22.92 -10.32 3.04
C LEU A 8 -22.69 -8.89 3.54
N SER A 9 -23.23 -8.58 4.72
CA SER A 9 -22.93 -7.35 5.44
C SER A 9 -21.49 -7.34 5.98
N ASN A 10 -20.97 -6.17 6.31
CA ASN A 10 -19.60 -6.05 6.83
C ASN A 10 -19.43 -6.71 8.21
N LYS A 11 -20.49 -6.76 9.04
CA LYS A 11 -20.48 -7.51 10.31
C LYS A 11 -20.31 -9.02 10.05
N GLN A 12 -21.04 -9.54 9.06
CA GLN A 12 -20.93 -10.94 8.67
C GLN A 12 -19.54 -11.26 8.11
N LYS A 13 -18.97 -10.41 7.24
CA LYS A 13 -17.61 -10.60 6.70
C LYS A 13 -16.51 -10.54 7.76
N SER A 14 -16.62 -9.61 8.72
CA SER A 14 -15.70 -9.51 9.86
C SER A 14 -15.78 -10.73 10.76
N PHE A 15 -17.00 -11.20 11.05
CA PHE A 15 -17.20 -12.45 11.81
C PHE A 15 -16.64 -13.67 11.06
N ILE A 16 -16.86 -13.78 9.74
CA ILE A 16 -16.29 -14.86 8.92
C ILE A 16 -14.75 -14.83 8.96
N ARG A 17 -14.14 -13.64 8.90
CA ARG A 17 -12.68 -13.47 8.99
C ARG A 17 -12.15 -13.96 10.34
N GLN A 18 -12.73 -13.46 11.44
CA GLN A 18 -12.34 -13.84 12.79
C GLN A 18 -12.51 -15.35 13.02
N TRP A 19 -13.65 -15.90 12.61
CA TRP A 19 -13.93 -17.33 12.71
C TRP A 19 -12.93 -18.15 11.90
N TYR A 20 -12.57 -17.71 10.69
CA TYR A 20 -11.61 -18.42 9.85
C TYR A 20 -10.21 -18.41 10.48
N GLU A 21 -9.77 -17.25 10.97
CA GLU A 21 -8.46 -17.08 11.60
C GLU A 21 -8.32 -17.88 12.91
N ASP A 22 -9.37 -17.87 13.75
CA ASP A 22 -9.34 -18.51 15.07
C ASP A 22 -9.61 -20.03 15.03
N PHE A 23 -10.48 -20.49 14.13
CA PHE A 23 -10.97 -21.89 14.14
C PHE A 23 -10.61 -22.69 12.89
N ALA A 24 -10.67 -22.08 11.71
CA ALA A 24 -10.52 -22.81 10.44
C ALA A 24 -9.06 -22.95 10.00
N ASN A 25 -8.22 -21.95 10.28
CA ASN A 25 -6.82 -21.90 9.84
C ASN A 25 -5.95 -23.02 10.46
N GLY A 26 -6.32 -23.52 11.65
CA GLY A 26 -5.62 -24.63 12.32
C GLY A 26 -6.06 -26.04 11.88
N GLN A 27 -7.15 -26.16 11.12
CA GLN A 27 -7.65 -27.45 10.58
C GLN A 27 -7.33 -27.62 9.08
N ALA A 28 -6.68 -26.62 8.47
CA ALA A 28 -6.46 -26.49 7.03
C ALA A 28 -5.32 -27.37 6.45
N SER A 29 -4.94 -28.47 7.11
CA SER A 29 -4.19 -29.54 6.45
C SER A 29 -5.03 -30.26 5.38
N SER A 30 -6.35 -30.03 5.38
CA SER A 30 -7.27 -30.46 4.32
C SER A 30 -7.55 -29.28 3.39
N SER A 31 -7.27 -29.45 2.10
CA SER A 31 -7.49 -28.48 1.02
C SER A 31 -8.97 -28.11 0.76
N TYR A 32 -9.87 -28.47 1.68
CA TYR A 32 -11.30 -28.19 1.65
C TYR A 32 -11.81 -28.03 3.09
N LEU A 33 -12.53 -26.93 3.36
CA LEU A 33 -13.39 -26.84 4.54
C LEU A 33 -14.58 -27.79 4.37
N ALA A 34 -14.90 -28.55 5.41
CA ALA A 34 -16.07 -29.42 5.39
C ALA A 34 -17.34 -28.58 5.19
N SER A 35 -18.21 -29.00 4.26
CA SER A 35 -19.45 -28.28 3.92
C SER A 35 -20.34 -28.04 5.16
N GLU A 36 -20.28 -28.94 6.14
CA GLU A 36 -20.96 -28.83 7.42
C GLU A 36 -20.52 -27.62 8.25
N GLN A 37 -19.23 -27.28 8.25
CA GLN A 37 -18.69 -26.13 9.00
C GLN A 37 -19.17 -24.81 8.39
N VAL A 38 -19.19 -24.71 7.06
CA VAL A 38 -19.67 -23.53 6.35
C VAL A 38 -21.18 -23.38 6.49
N ASN A 39 -21.94 -24.48 6.50
CA ASN A 39 -23.38 -24.49 6.78
C ASN A 39 -23.69 -24.01 8.21
N ALA A 40 -22.93 -24.46 9.21
CA ALA A 40 -23.08 -24.00 10.59
C ALA A 40 -22.79 -22.50 10.71
N LEU A 41 -21.71 -22.02 10.06
CA LEU A 41 -21.37 -20.60 10.02
C LEU A 41 -22.46 -19.75 9.35
N ALA A 42 -23.00 -20.21 8.22
CA ALA A 42 -24.10 -19.53 7.54
C ALA A 42 -25.37 -19.45 8.40
N THR A 43 -25.66 -20.52 9.16
CA THR A 43 -26.77 -20.58 10.12
C THR A 43 -26.60 -19.56 11.25
N LEU A 44 -25.39 -19.47 11.84
CA LEU A 44 -25.08 -18.46 12.87
C LEU A 44 -25.22 -17.03 12.36
N LEU A 45 -24.80 -16.80 11.11
CA LEU A 45 -24.86 -15.49 10.46
C LEU A 45 -26.24 -15.15 9.89
N ARG A 46 -27.19 -16.11 9.96
CA ARG A 46 -28.56 -16.02 9.40
C ARG A 46 -28.55 -15.60 7.93
N VAL A 47 -27.63 -16.16 7.14
CA VAL A 47 -27.50 -15.91 5.69
C VAL A 47 -27.48 -17.22 4.92
N PRO A 48 -27.81 -17.20 3.63
CA PRO A 48 -27.61 -18.36 2.78
C PRO A 48 -26.14 -18.77 2.77
N VAL A 49 -25.89 -20.07 2.62
CA VAL A 49 -24.53 -20.63 2.64
C VAL A 49 -23.67 -20.15 1.46
N GLN A 50 -24.28 -19.93 0.28
CA GLN A 50 -23.53 -19.60 -0.94
C GLN A 50 -22.71 -18.30 -0.83
N PRO A 51 -23.27 -17.15 -0.41
CA PRO A 51 -22.47 -15.94 -0.18
C PRO A 51 -21.31 -16.10 0.82
N VAL A 52 -21.49 -16.95 1.84
CA VAL A 52 -20.44 -17.26 2.83
C VAL A 52 -19.34 -18.09 2.20
N MET A 53 -19.72 -19.13 1.46
CA MET A 53 -18.80 -20.01 0.74
C MET A 53 -18.00 -19.24 -0.32
N ASP A 54 -18.66 -18.40 -1.12
CA ASP A 54 -18.02 -17.56 -2.14
C ASP A 54 -16.99 -16.62 -1.52
N TYR A 55 -17.33 -15.99 -0.39
CA TYR A 55 -16.43 -15.10 0.33
C TYR A 55 -15.21 -15.85 0.88
N ILE A 56 -15.42 -17.04 1.47
CA ILE A 56 -14.33 -17.85 2.02
C ILE A 56 -13.42 -18.38 0.91
N ASN A 57 -14.00 -18.95 -0.15
CA ASN A 57 -13.26 -19.47 -1.29
C ASN A 57 -12.40 -18.38 -1.96
N LYS A 58 -12.99 -17.20 -2.18
CA LYS A 58 -12.32 -16.06 -2.80
C LYS A 58 -11.19 -15.50 -1.93
N LYS A 59 -11.35 -15.52 -0.60
CA LYS A 59 -10.44 -14.81 0.30
C LYS A 59 -9.37 -15.69 0.94
N TYR A 60 -9.63 -16.99 1.09
CA TYR A 60 -8.78 -17.88 1.89
C TYR A 60 -8.40 -19.20 1.22
N ILE A 61 -9.25 -19.81 0.37
CA ILE A 61 -8.98 -21.16 -0.20
C ILE A 61 -8.29 -21.08 -1.57
N ASN A 62 -8.70 -20.17 -2.46
CA ASN A 62 -8.06 -19.97 -3.78
C ASN A 62 -7.53 -18.54 -3.95
N PRO A 63 -6.48 -18.13 -3.22
CA PRO A 63 -5.78 -16.89 -3.50
C PRO A 63 -4.88 -16.97 -4.76
N SER A 64 -4.57 -18.18 -5.24
CA SER A 64 -3.48 -18.45 -6.19
C SER A 64 -3.93 -18.74 -7.62
N ASN A 65 -4.45 -17.74 -8.33
CA ASN A 65 -4.27 -17.72 -9.79
C ASN A 65 -2.92 -17.12 -10.20
N TYR A 66 -2.06 -16.68 -9.27
CA TYR A 66 -0.69 -16.24 -9.58
C TYR A 66 0.26 -16.36 -8.38
N LEU A 67 0.95 -17.51 -8.24
CA LEU A 67 2.25 -17.67 -7.55
C LEU A 67 2.99 -18.91 -8.12
N PRO A 68 4.33 -18.94 -8.05
CA PRO A 68 5.02 -20.01 -7.32
C PRO A 68 6.01 -19.39 -6.30
N ALA A 69 5.96 -19.70 -5.01
CA ALA A 69 6.28 -20.95 -4.29
C ALA A 69 7.73 -20.99 -3.77
N ASN A 70 7.93 -20.70 -2.48
CA ASN A 70 8.59 -21.55 -1.47
C ASN A 70 8.97 -20.74 -0.23
N SER A 71 8.50 -21.15 0.96
CA SER A 71 9.30 -21.90 1.94
C SER A 71 8.66 -21.90 3.34
N ASP A 72 8.80 -23.04 4.01
CA ASP A 72 8.53 -23.30 5.42
C ASP A 72 9.22 -22.31 6.36
N PHE A 73 8.63 -21.98 7.52
CA PHE A 73 9.30 -21.97 8.85
C PHE A 73 8.30 -21.72 10.00
N ALA A 74 8.62 -22.33 11.14
CA ALA A 74 7.82 -22.53 12.36
C ALA A 74 7.66 -21.27 13.26
N PRO A 75 6.73 -21.26 14.25
CA PRO A 75 6.34 -20.07 14.99
C PRO A 75 7.20 -19.84 16.24
N THR A 76 7.48 -18.57 16.57
CA THR A 76 8.01 -18.17 17.89
C THR A 76 7.10 -17.12 18.54
N SER A 77 6.87 -17.33 19.83
CA SER A 77 5.91 -16.65 20.70
C SER A 77 6.23 -15.17 20.95
N GLY A 78 5.16 -14.43 21.25
CA GLY A 78 5.12 -12.98 21.28
C GLY A 78 5.81 -12.27 22.44
N ARG A 79 6.10 -10.99 22.21
CA ARG A 79 6.26 -9.96 23.22
C ARG A 79 5.55 -8.68 22.77
N ALA A 80 4.94 -7.99 23.73
CA ALA A 80 4.19 -6.75 23.53
C ALA A 80 5.11 -5.61 23.03
N HIS A 81 4.68 -4.94 21.96
CA HIS A 81 5.41 -3.84 21.32
C HIS A 81 5.08 -2.47 21.95
N ASP A 82 6.13 -1.73 22.31
CA ASP A 82 6.12 -0.30 22.63
C ASP A 82 6.00 0.52 21.33
N PRO A 83 5.00 1.42 21.18
CA PRO A 83 4.75 2.16 19.94
C PRO A 83 5.76 3.27 19.61
N LYS A 84 6.83 3.47 20.40
CA LYS A 84 7.78 4.60 20.19
C LYS A 84 9.15 4.26 19.62
N ARG A 85 9.43 3.01 19.27
CA ARG A 85 10.63 2.64 18.50
C ARG A 85 10.28 1.67 17.39
N ARG A 86 10.12 2.19 16.16
CA ARG A 86 10.22 1.35 14.95
C ARG A 86 11.68 0.91 14.81
N PRO A 87 11.97 -0.41 14.75
CA PRO A 87 13.24 -0.89 14.23
C PRO A 87 13.41 -0.42 12.78
N PRO A 88 14.65 -0.14 12.32
CA PRO A 88 14.88 0.11 10.91
C PRO A 88 14.48 -1.12 10.09
N PHE A 89 13.72 -0.88 9.03
CA PHE A 89 13.21 -1.91 8.15
C PHE A 89 14.32 -2.41 7.23
N GLN A 90 14.56 -3.74 7.25
CA GLN A 90 15.51 -4.57 6.48
C GLN A 90 16.99 -4.08 6.43
N PRO A 91 17.94 -4.78 7.09
CA PRO A 91 19.36 -4.41 7.06
C PRO A 91 20.05 -4.59 5.70
N ASP A 92 19.43 -5.26 4.73
CA ASP A 92 20.10 -5.68 3.49
C ASP A 92 19.62 -4.94 2.21
N TYR A 93 18.64 -4.03 2.29
CA TYR A 93 18.27 -3.24 1.10
C TYR A 93 19.24 -2.08 0.89
N SER A 94 20.10 -2.21 -0.12
CA SER A 94 20.90 -1.12 -0.65
C SER A 94 20.22 -0.50 -1.87
N LEU A 95 19.83 0.78 -1.78
CA LEU A 95 19.23 1.51 -2.90
C LEU A 95 20.16 1.53 -4.12
N THR A 96 21.47 1.67 -3.85
CA THR A 96 22.53 1.67 -4.86
C THR A 96 22.59 0.34 -5.59
N GLU A 97 22.62 -0.78 -4.87
CA GLU A 97 22.71 -2.13 -5.46
C GLU A 97 21.44 -2.47 -6.25
N ALA A 98 20.26 -2.15 -5.71
CA ALA A 98 18.99 -2.39 -6.37
C ALA A 98 18.83 -1.62 -7.69
N ASN A 99 19.57 -0.51 -7.86
CA ASN A 99 19.47 0.39 -9.00
C ASN A 99 20.78 0.53 -9.79
N GLN A 100 21.71 -0.43 -9.66
CA GLN A 100 23.01 -0.41 -10.34
C GLN A 100 22.91 -0.48 -11.88
N HIS A 101 21.76 -0.88 -12.42
CA HIS A 101 21.48 -0.89 -13.86
C HIS A 101 21.24 0.51 -14.43
N LEU A 102 20.95 1.49 -13.57
CA LEU A 102 20.83 2.89 -13.99
C LEU A 102 22.21 3.47 -14.31
N HIS A 103 22.25 4.41 -15.25
CA HIS A 103 23.47 5.18 -15.50
C HIS A 103 23.93 5.89 -14.22
N SER A 104 25.26 5.93 -13.98
CA SER A 104 25.83 6.42 -12.72
C SER A 104 25.34 7.82 -12.31
N THR A 105 25.26 8.74 -13.27
CA THR A 105 24.75 10.11 -13.03
C THR A 105 23.27 10.11 -12.62
N THR A 106 22.44 9.27 -13.25
CA THR A 106 21.03 9.10 -12.91
C THR A 106 20.88 8.48 -11.52
N LEU A 107 21.69 7.46 -11.21
CA LEU A 107 21.68 6.80 -9.90
C LEU A 107 21.99 7.79 -8.77
N SER A 108 23.03 8.63 -8.93
CA SER A 108 23.37 9.65 -7.94
C SER A 108 22.27 10.69 -7.73
N LEU A 109 21.53 11.06 -8.78
CA LEU A 109 20.37 11.96 -8.67
C LEU A 109 19.21 11.29 -7.92
N VAL A 110 18.92 10.04 -8.24
CA VAL A 110 17.89 9.21 -7.59
C VAL A 110 18.20 9.03 -6.12
N GLU A 111 19.43 8.66 -5.76
CA GLU A 111 19.87 8.51 -4.37
C GLU A 111 19.64 9.78 -3.56
N ARG A 112 20.11 10.92 -4.10
CA ARG A 112 19.95 12.23 -3.45
C ARG A 112 18.47 12.58 -3.28
N TYR A 113 17.63 12.28 -4.28
CA TYR A 113 16.20 12.54 -4.24
C TYR A 113 15.49 11.69 -3.18
N VAL A 114 15.76 10.39 -3.15
CA VAL A 114 15.13 9.46 -2.19
C VAL A 114 15.58 9.78 -0.76
N GLN A 115 16.87 10.06 -0.55
CA GLN A 115 17.37 10.53 0.75
C GLN A 115 16.66 11.82 1.19
N ALA A 116 16.41 12.75 0.28
CA ALA A 116 15.67 13.97 0.59
C ALA A 116 14.20 13.70 0.95
N CYS A 117 13.56 12.70 0.33
CA CYS A 117 12.20 12.26 0.64
C CYS A 117 12.06 11.67 2.05
N GLN A 118 13.08 10.92 2.49
CA GLN A 118 13.12 10.29 3.82
C GLN A 118 13.35 11.29 4.96
N ARG A 119 13.85 12.49 4.67
CA ARG A 119 14.04 13.53 5.70
C ARG A 119 12.70 13.98 6.26
N ARG A 120 12.54 13.90 7.58
CA ARG A 120 11.36 14.47 8.24
C ARG A 120 11.32 15.98 8.01
N ARG A 121 10.24 16.46 7.42
CA ARG A 121 9.95 17.90 7.39
C ARG A 121 9.75 18.40 8.81
N ALA A 122 10.31 19.57 9.11
CA ALA A 122 10.16 20.24 10.40
C ALA A 122 8.68 20.27 10.82
N GLN A 123 8.41 20.00 12.09
CA GLN A 123 7.03 20.00 12.59
C GLN A 123 6.38 21.40 12.52
N ASN A 124 7.19 22.46 12.43
CA ASN A 124 6.74 23.85 12.47
C ASN A 124 6.53 24.51 11.09
N ASP A 125 6.45 23.76 9.99
CA ASP A 125 6.32 24.31 8.60
C ASP A 125 4.98 25.05 8.33
N GLY A 126 4.13 25.32 9.33
CA GLY A 126 2.89 26.11 9.21
C GLY A 126 1.77 25.48 8.36
N ARG A 127 2.10 24.59 7.42
CA ARG A 127 1.20 23.89 6.48
C ARG A 127 0.39 22.78 7.15
N ARG A 128 0.73 22.42 8.39
CA ARG A 128 0.10 21.31 9.13
C ARG A 128 -1.21 21.69 9.79
N SER A 129 -1.51 22.99 9.93
CA SER A 129 -2.77 23.51 10.48
C SER A 129 -4.00 23.17 9.63
N VAL A 130 -3.80 22.72 8.38
CA VAL A 130 -4.87 22.36 7.43
C VAL A 130 -5.02 20.84 7.26
N ASN A 131 -4.21 20.03 7.97
CA ASN A 131 -4.24 18.56 7.86
C ASN A 131 -5.34 17.97 8.73
N ASP A 132 -6.54 17.91 8.19
CA ASP A 132 -7.70 17.28 8.82
C ASP A 132 -8.23 16.09 7.99
N GLY A 133 -8.80 15.10 8.67
CA GLY A 133 -9.44 13.93 8.08
C GLY A 133 -8.99 12.59 8.68
N PRO A 134 -9.71 11.51 8.32
CA PRO A 134 -9.53 10.18 8.91
C PRO A 134 -8.27 9.48 8.39
N PHE A 135 -7.79 9.80 7.19
CA PHE A 135 -6.63 9.15 6.59
C PHE A 135 -5.34 9.80 7.09
N ARG A 136 -4.57 9.08 7.92
CA ARG A 136 -3.38 9.60 8.62
C ARG A 136 -2.10 9.03 7.98
N CYS A 137 -1.06 9.83 7.84
CA CYS A 137 0.22 9.32 7.33
C CYS A 137 0.81 8.27 8.27
N THR A 138 1.33 7.16 7.71
CA THR A 138 1.84 6.02 8.49
C THR A 138 3.29 6.20 8.93
N PHE A 139 4.02 7.12 8.31
CA PHE A 139 5.41 7.47 8.63
C PHE A 139 5.54 8.43 9.83
N GLY A 140 4.44 8.69 10.55
CA GLY A 140 4.45 9.55 11.74
C GLY A 140 4.75 11.01 11.43
N CYS A 141 4.58 11.44 10.18
CA CYS A 141 4.87 12.81 9.80
C CYS A 141 3.79 13.78 10.27
N GLY A 142 2.58 13.32 10.64
CA GLY A 142 1.46 14.15 11.09
C GLY A 142 0.58 14.71 9.96
N TYR A 143 0.80 14.29 8.71
CA TYR A 143 -0.12 14.59 7.62
C TYR A 143 -1.43 13.81 7.76
N ARG A 144 -2.54 14.45 7.41
CA ARG A 144 -3.90 13.89 7.43
C ARG A 144 -4.71 14.48 6.28
N THR A 145 -5.64 13.70 5.73
CA THR A 145 -6.51 14.14 4.65
C THR A 145 -7.89 13.47 4.71
N LYS A 146 -8.86 14.05 4.00
CA LYS A 146 -10.22 13.55 3.83
C LYS A 146 -10.36 12.53 2.70
N ARG A 147 -9.35 12.39 1.84
CA ARG A 147 -9.42 11.55 0.62
C ARG A 147 -8.32 10.49 0.62
N ALA A 148 -8.71 9.22 0.40
CA ALA A 148 -7.79 8.10 0.27
C ALA A 148 -6.74 8.28 -0.83
N PHE A 149 -7.13 8.87 -1.96
CA PHE A 149 -6.21 9.18 -3.07
C PHE A 149 -5.08 10.13 -2.64
N ASP A 150 -5.40 11.20 -1.91
CA ASP A 150 -4.40 12.16 -1.44
C ASP A 150 -3.48 11.53 -0.38
N TRP A 151 -4.01 10.60 0.43
CA TRP A 151 -3.24 9.84 1.41
C TRP A 151 -2.22 8.92 0.73
N ARG A 152 -2.65 8.09 -0.24
CA ARG A 152 -1.75 7.17 -0.96
C ARG A 152 -0.61 7.94 -1.62
N ARG A 153 -0.97 9.02 -2.32
CA ARG A 153 -0.02 9.91 -2.97
C ARG A 153 0.96 10.57 -1.98
N HIS A 154 0.51 10.86 -0.76
CA HIS A 154 1.38 11.40 0.28
C HIS A 154 2.34 10.33 0.79
N GLU A 155 1.89 9.10 1.02
CA GLU A 155 2.74 7.98 1.43
C GLU A 155 3.85 7.71 0.40
N GLU A 156 3.55 7.82 -0.90
CA GLU A 156 4.53 7.72 -1.99
C GLU A 156 5.63 8.80 -1.91
N THR A 157 5.42 9.90 -1.18
CA THR A 157 6.49 10.91 -0.94
C THR A 157 7.50 10.48 0.12
N HIS A 158 7.16 9.50 0.95
CA HIS A 158 8.09 8.91 1.92
C HIS A 158 8.83 7.73 1.28
N GLU A 159 8.11 6.89 0.55
CA GLU A 159 8.64 5.73 -0.17
C GLU A 159 8.23 5.81 -1.65
N PRO A 160 9.00 6.54 -2.48
CA PRO A 160 8.75 6.61 -3.91
C PRO A 160 8.74 5.22 -4.53
N GLN A 161 7.73 4.93 -5.35
CA GLN A 161 7.64 3.70 -6.14
C GLN A 161 7.98 3.93 -7.61
N GLU A 162 7.82 5.17 -8.08
CA GLU A 162 8.15 5.60 -9.44
C GLU A 162 8.85 6.95 -9.43
N LEU A 163 9.71 7.19 -10.43
CA LEU A 163 10.42 8.44 -10.61
C LEU A 163 10.43 8.85 -12.09
N TRP A 164 10.36 10.16 -12.32
CA TRP A 164 10.50 10.78 -13.62
C TRP A 164 11.65 11.79 -13.59
N LEU A 165 12.66 11.57 -14.43
CA LEU A 165 13.82 12.44 -14.65
C LEU A 165 13.69 13.08 -16.02
N CYS A 166 13.46 14.39 -16.07
CA CYS A 166 13.22 15.09 -17.33
C CYS A 166 14.41 14.95 -18.29
N LEU A 167 14.20 14.20 -19.39
CA LEU A 167 15.24 13.99 -20.38
C LEU A 167 15.57 15.27 -21.16
N VAL A 168 14.59 16.14 -21.39
CA VAL A 168 14.81 17.42 -22.08
C VAL A 168 15.74 18.32 -21.27
N CYS A 169 15.54 18.44 -19.96
CA CYS A 169 16.46 19.15 -19.06
C CYS A 169 17.85 18.48 -19.02
N SER A 170 17.88 17.15 -18.96
CA SER A 170 19.14 16.38 -18.90
C SER A 170 19.98 16.57 -20.17
N GLN A 171 19.35 16.53 -21.35
CA GLN A 171 20.00 16.73 -22.65
C GLN A 171 20.53 18.16 -22.84
N LYS A 172 19.87 19.16 -22.22
CA LYS A 172 20.36 20.54 -22.20
C LYS A 172 21.55 20.76 -21.27
N GLY A 173 21.99 19.73 -20.54
CA GLY A 173 23.13 19.82 -19.63
C GLY A 173 22.82 20.60 -18.35
N GLU A 174 21.55 20.67 -17.93
CA GLU A 174 21.20 21.28 -16.65
C GLU A 174 21.88 20.52 -15.50
N GLN A 175 22.51 21.23 -14.56
CA GLN A 175 23.20 20.58 -13.44
C GLN A 175 22.25 19.82 -12.49
N ASN A 176 20.99 20.24 -12.41
CA ASN A 176 19.95 19.62 -11.60
C ASN A 176 18.68 19.46 -12.46
N PRO A 177 18.66 18.46 -13.36
CA PRO A 177 17.48 18.20 -14.18
C PRO A 177 16.26 17.89 -13.30
N PHE A 178 15.08 18.22 -13.79
CA PHE A 178 13.84 18.06 -13.03
C PHE A 178 13.54 16.58 -12.74
N LEU A 179 13.63 16.20 -11.46
CA LEU A 179 13.37 14.85 -10.96
C LEU A 179 12.22 14.88 -9.94
N VAL A 180 11.22 14.03 -10.12
CA VAL A 180 10.06 13.96 -9.22
C VAL A 180 9.43 12.56 -9.20
N ASN A 181 8.76 12.20 -8.10
CA ASN A 181 7.97 10.97 -7.95
C ASN A 181 6.46 11.17 -8.22
N ARG A 182 6.06 12.29 -8.82
CA ARG A 182 4.66 12.65 -9.02
C ARG A 182 4.39 13.04 -10.46
N LYS A 183 3.63 12.20 -11.16
CA LYS A 183 3.21 12.39 -12.55
C LYS A 183 2.58 13.77 -12.82
N ASP A 184 1.70 14.26 -11.96
CA ASP A 184 1.08 15.58 -12.15
C ASP A 184 2.08 16.75 -12.06
N LYS A 185 3.10 16.61 -11.21
CA LYS A 185 4.15 17.62 -11.04
C LYS A 185 5.08 17.60 -12.25
N PHE A 186 5.36 16.41 -12.76
CA PHE A 186 6.11 16.25 -14.00
C PHE A 186 5.37 16.84 -15.20
N LEU A 187 4.10 16.47 -15.42
CA LEU A 187 3.31 17.00 -16.53
C LEU A 187 3.19 18.52 -16.48
N LYS A 188 2.99 19.09 -15.28
CA LYS A 188 3.02 20.54 -15.11
C LYS A 188 4.38 21.14 -15.48
N HIS A 189 5.48 20.53 -15.02
CA HIS A 189 6.82 20.97 -15.41
C HIS A 189 7.04 20.90 -16.92
N ALA A 190 6.73 19.78 -17.57
CA ALA A 190 6.90 19.63 -19.01
C ALA A 190 6.06 20.65 -19.79
N LYS A 191 4.80 20.87 -19.37
CA LYS A 191 3.93 21.90 -19.94
C LYS A 191 4.47 23.31 -19.71
N ASP A 192 5.06 23.61 -18.56
CA ASP A 192 5.48 24.97 -18.22
C ASP A 192 6.87 25.32 -18.78
N ALA A 193 7.80 24.36 -18.78
CA ALA A 193 9.21 24.55 -19.13
C ALA A 193 9.55 24.12 -20.58
N HIS A 194 8.70 23.32 -21.22
CA HIS A 194 8.93 22.78 -22.57
C HIS A 194 7.76 23.04 -23.53
N LYS A 195 7.14 24.23 -23.40
CA LYS A 195 5.98 24.68 -24.20
C LYS A 195 6.18 24.58 -25.72
N ASP A 196 7.39 24.87 -26.18
CA ASP A 196 7.67 25.15 -27.59
C ASP A 196 8.34 23.98 -28.32
N GLY A 197 7.65 22.85 -28.39
CA GLY A 197 8.07 21.74 -29.27
C GLY A 197 7.98 20.34 -28.67
N TRP A 198 7.56 20.22 -27.41
CA TRP A 198 7.38 18.92 -26.77
C TRP A 198 5.98 18.76 -26.21
N GLU A 199 5.36 17.62 -26.53
CA GLU A 199 4.09 17.23 -25.93
C GLU A 199 4.37 16.65 -24.51
N PRO A 200 3.68 17.13 -23.45
CA PRO A 200 4.04 16.78 -22.07
C PRO A 200 3.99 15.29 -21.74
N GLU A 201 3.05 14.55 -22.30
CA GLU A 201 2.84 13.12 -22.09
C GLU A 201 3.94 12.29 -22.77
N VAL A 202 4.42 12.71 -23.93
CA VAL A 202 5.58 12.14 -24.63
C VAL A 202 6.84 12.37 -23.81
N VAL A 203 7.03 13.57 -23.26
CA VAL A 203 8.17 13.86 -22.37
C VAL A 203 8.08 13.03 -21.09
N LEU A 204 6.89 12.85 -20.53
CA LEU A 204 6.68 12.01 -19.36
C LEU A 204 7.11 10.57 -19.62
N GLU A 205 6.68 9.98 -20.73
CA GLU A 205 6.98 8.57 -21.05
C GLU A 205 8.47 8.35 -21.25
N MET A 206 9.14 9.20 -22.04
CA MET A 206 10.60 9.09 -22.22
C MET A 206 11.38 9.36 -20.93
N SER A 207 10.82 10.16 -20.01
CA SER A 207 11.47 10.56 -18.76
C SER A 207 11.24 9.59 -17.61
N ARG A 208 10.54 8.48 -17.84
CA ARG A 208 10.34 7.45 -16.81
C ARG A 208 11.68 6.78 -16.50
N VAL A 209 12.03 6.75 -15.22
CA VAL A 209 13.21 6.03 -14.73
C VAL A 209 12.80 4.61 -14.39
N ASP A 210 13.58 3.60 -14.82
CA ASP A 210 13.42 2.20 -14.40
C ASP A 210 13.92 2.01 -12.94
N PHE A 211 13.29 2.76 -12.03
CA PHE A 211 13.64 2.82 -10.64
C PHE A 211 13.00 1.67 -9.86
N ARG A 212 13.82 0.92 -9.12
CA ARG A 212 13.39 -0.15 -8.22
C ARG A 212 13.27 0.39 -6.80
N GLY A 213 12.07 0.90 -6.50
CA GLY A 213 11.72 1.36 -5.16
C GLY A 213 11.66 0.23 -4.14
N THR A 214 11.85 0.59 -2.87
CA THR A 214 11.58 -0.28 -1.72
C THR A 214 10.41 0.27 -0.93
N PHE A 215 9.81 -0.57 -0.11
CA PHE A 215 8.80 -0.17 0.85
C PHE A 215 8.83 -1.06 2.08
N ASP A 216 8.24 -0.57 3.17
CA ASP A 216 8.00 -1.35 4.39
C ASP A 216 6.69 -2.16 4.25
N PRO A 217 6.71 -3.47 3.90
CA PRO A 217 5.53 -4.31 3.80
C PRO A 217 4.73 -4.48 5.08
N GLN A 218 5.26 -4.14 6.26
CA GLN A 218 4.51 -4.30 7.50
C GLN A 218 3.41 -3.24 7.63
N CYS A 219 2.22 -3.71 8.00
CA CYS A 219 1.16 -2.81 8.39
C CYS A 219 1.48 -2.15 9.75
N PRO A 220 1.34 -0.82 9.90
CA PRO A 220 1.47 -0.15 11.19
C PRO A 220 0.36 -0.49 12.20
N ASN A 221 -0.79 -0.97 11.73
CA ASN A 221 -2.00 -1.14 12.54
C ASN A 221 -2.24 -2.60 12.95
N CYS A 222 -1.62 -3.58 12.29
CA CYS A 222 -1.77 -5.00 12.59
C CYS A 222 -0.55 -5.82 12.13
N PRO A 223 -0.45 -7.11 12.49
CA PRO A 223 0.70 -7.95 12.13
C PRO A 223 0.80 -8.33 10.64
N THR A 224 -0.13 -7.89 9.78
CA THR A 224 -0.15 -8.29 8.36
C THR A 224 0.99 -7.66 7.57
N THR A 225 1.66 -8.47 6.75
CA THR A 225 2.63 -8.04 5.75
C THR A 225 2.01 -8.06 4.35
N SER A 226 2.52 -7.24 3.43
CA SER A 226 2.04 -7.15 2.05
C SER A 226 3.17 -7.38 1.05
N ASP A 227 2.89 -8.07 -0.06
CA ASP A 227 3.91 -8.40 -1.06
C ASP A 227 4.22 -7.22 -1.99
N THR A 228 3.26 -6.30 -2.16
CA THR A 228 3.41 -5.11 -2.99
C THR A 228 3.01 -3.85 -2.24
N TRP A 229 3.55 -2.70 -2.66
CA TRP A 229 3.15 -1.38 -2.18
C TRP A 229 1.64 -1.17 -2.29
N ASP A 230 1.06 -1.58 -3.41
CA ASP A 230 -0.38 -1.42 -3.67
C ASP A 230 -1.22 -2.26 -2.72
N ASP A 231 -0.79 -3.48 -2.40
CA ASP A 231 -1.44 -4.34 -1.42
C ASP A 231 -1.36 -3.75 -0.02
N ARG A 232 -0.19 -3.22 0.35
CA ARG A 232 0.00 -2.50 1.61
C ARG A 232 -0.94 -1.31 1.72
N CYS A 233 -0.95 -0.43 0.71
CA CYS A 233 -1.79 0.75 0.71
C CYS A 233 -3.28 0.38 0.81
N ARG A 234 -3.72 -0.62 0.03
CA ARG A 234 -5.10 -1.09 0.06
C ARG A 234 -5.49 -1.69 1.41
N HIS A 235 -4.59 -2.46 2.02
CA HIS A 235 -4.79 -3.02 3.34
C HIS A 235 -4.94 -1.91 4.40
N ILE A 236 -4.05 -0.92 4.41
CA ILE A 236 -4.08 0.18 5.37
C ILE A 236 -5.34 1.04 5.21
N LEU A 237 -5.78 1.30 3.98
CA LEU A 237 -7.05 1.99 3.73
C LEU A 237 -8.25 1.24 4.35
N GLY A 238 -8.22 -0.09 4.37
CA GLY A 238 -9.23 -0.90 5.04
C GLY A 238 -9.39 -0.56 6.53
N HIS A 239 -8.28 -0.35 7.25
CA HIS A 239 -8.32 0.06 8.66
C HIS A 239 -9.02 1.42 8.84
N TYR A 240 -8.74 2.40 7.97
CA TYR A 240 -9.39 3.72 8.07
C TYR A 240 -10.88 3.67 7.75
N GLU A 241 -11.28 2.83 6.80
CA GLU A 241 -12.69 2.60 6.48
C GLU A 241 -13.42 1.94 7.66
N ASP A 242 -12.79 0.96 8.32
CA ASP A 242 -13.34 0.29 9.49
C ASP A 242 -13.47 1.26 10.69
N GLU A 243 -12.48 2.12 10.95
CA GLU A 243 -12.52 3.17 11.98
C GLU A 243 -13.66 4.18 11.75
N ALA A 244 -13.83 4.64 10.50
CA ALA A 244 -14.89 5.58 10.14
C ALA A 244 -16.29 4.98 10.33
N ASN A 245 -16.43 3.69 10.03
CA ASN A 245 -17.68 2.94 10.20
C ASN A 245 -18.01 2.67 11.67
N ASP A 246 -17.03 2.45 12.54
CA ASP A 246 -17.27 2.31 13.99
C ASP A 246 -17.68 3.64 14.63
N SER A 247 -17.04 4.74 14.21
CA SER A 247 -17.36 6.09 14.70
C SER A 247 -18.79 6.51 14.35
N SER A 248 -19.29 6.10 13.19
CA SER A 248 -20.65 6.40 12.73
C SER A 248 -21.75 5.58 13.41
N ARG A 249 -21.39 4.51 14.16
CA ARG A 249 -22.35 3.65 14.88
C ARG A 249 -22.53 4.03 16.35
N LYS A 250 -21.67 4.91 16.87
CA LYS A 250 -21.69 5.39 18.27
C LYS A 250 -22.43 6.72 18.43
N LEU A 251 -22.91 7.29 17.34
CA LEU A 251 -23.80 8.46 17.26
C LEU A 251 -25.23 7.99 16.96
#